data_AF-A0A6J6GPM9-F1
#
_entry.id   AF-A0A6J6GPM9-F1
#
_cell.length_a   1.000
_cell.length_b   1.000
_cell.length_c   1.000
_cell.angle_alpha   90.00
_cell.angle_beta   90.00
_cell.angle_gamma   90.00
#
_symmetry.space_group_name_H-M   'P 1'
#
loop_
_entity.id
_entity.type
_entity.pdbx_description
1 polymer ?
#
loop_
_entity_poly.entity_id
_entity_poly.type
_entity_poly.pdbx_seq_one_letter_code
_entity_poly.pdbx_strand_id
1 'polypeptide(L)'
;MTSPLRRSSGIVPPGPGAGPGAVAGPASGSGTTVHFTHAARLLAREARRLGLVAPGYRCPPRVVGVQRSIRRHPTGAVVAVLVRGRPWAAVVADMIEGVVVANRLTPPVADRVRTELWAAIGHEWPADLPRVA
;
A
#
# COMPACT_ATOMS: atom_id res chain seq x y z
N MET A 1 62.75 17.71 -35.94
CA MET A 1 61.36 17.21 -35.91
C MET A 1 61.37 15.83 -35.27
N THR A 2 60.23 15.40 -34.71
CA THR A 2 59.96 14.06 -34.11
C THR A 2 60.11 13.95 -32.59
N SER A 3 59.04 14.39 -31.91
CA SER A 3 58.53 13.80 -30.66
C SER A 3 57.61 12.61 -31.04
N PRO A 4 57.53 11.54 -30.22
CA PRO A 4 56.29 11.30 -29.45
C PRO A 4 56.57 10.84 -27.99
N LEU A 5 55.80 11.29 -26.97
CA LEU A 5 54.53 10.70 -26.47
C LEU A 5 54.67 9.20 -26.13
N ARG A 6 54.26 8.65 -24.99
CA ARG A 6 53.55 9.10 -23.79
C ARG A 6 53.56 7.89 -22.83
N ARG A 7 53.65 8.13 -21.53
CA ARG A 7 53.53 7.10 -20.48
C ARG A 7 52.17 6.39 -20.57
N SER A 8 52.16 5.06 -20.58
CA SER A 8 50.99 4.22 -20.37
C SER A 8 50.90 3.80 -18.90
N SER A 9 50.25 4.62 -18.08
CA SER A 9 49.71 4.17 -16.80
C SER A 9 48.51 3.26 -17.08
N GLY A 10 48.61 1.99 -16.71
CA GLY A 10 47.46 1.10 -16.61
C GLY A 10 46.60 1.49 -15.43
N ILE A 11 45.45 2.10 -15.69
CA ILE A 11 44.33 2.17 -14.75
C ILE A 11 43.33 1.09 -15.19
N VAL A 12 43.18 0.07 -14.35
CA VAL A 12 42.16 -0.97 -14.46
C VAL A 12 40.81 -0.36 -14.07
N PRO A 13 39.71 -0.57 -14.81
CA PRO A 13 38.38 -0.09 -14.40
C PRO A 13 37.86 -0.88 -13.19
N PRO A 14 37.13 -0.25 -12.25
CA PRO A 14 36.49 -0.97 -11.17
C PRO A 14 35.33 -1.82 -11.70
N GLY A 15 35.35 -3.12 -11.40
CA GLY A 15 34.23 -4.01 -11.65
C GLY A 15 33.00 -3.62 -10.81
N PRO A 16 31.78 -3.99 -11.23
CA PRO A 16 30.59 -3.77 -10.43
C PRO A 16 30.62 -4.70 -9.22
N GLY A 17 31.02 -4.15 -8.08
CA GLY A 17 30.85 -4.79 -6.78
C GLY A 17 29.37 -4.97 -6.51
N ALA A 18 28.87 -6.16 -6.79
CA ALA A 18 27.59 -6.64 -6.29
C ALA A 18 27.63 -6.58 -4.76
N GLY A 19 26.92 -5.61 -4.18
CA GLY A 19 26.72 -5.55 -2.74
C GLY A 19 25.99 -6.81 -2.26
N PRO A 20 26.49 -7.54 -1.25
CA PRO A 20 25.76 -8.66 -0.69
C PRO A 20 24.66 -8.14 0.23
N GLY A 21 23.43 -8.55 -0.07
CA GLY A 21 22.40 -8.78 0.95
C GLY A 21 21.62 -7.56 1.39
N ALA A 22 20.70 -7.10 0.53
CA ALA A 22 19.43 -6.62 1.07
C ALA A 22 18.86 -7.74 1.93
N VAL A 23 18.86 -7.53 3.25
CA VAL A 23 18.22 -8.43 4.20
C VAL A 23 16.74 -8.55 3.83
N ALA A 24 16.40 -9.62 3.13
CA ALA A 24 15.03 -10.05 2.97
C ALA A 24 14.53 -10.39 4.38
N GLY A 25 13.92 -9.42 5.05
CA GLY A 25 13.15 -9.66 6.26
C GLY A 25 12.14 -10.77 5.99
N PRO A 26 11.85 -11.62 6.99
CA PRO A 26 11.09 -12.85 6.78
C PRO A 26 9.78 -12.52 6.06
N ALA A 27 9.48 -13.31 5.03
CA ALA A 27 8.22 -13.24 4.31
C ALA A 27 7.06 -13.57 5.27
N SER A 28 6.53 -12.56 5.96
CA SER A 28 5.35 -12.64 6.82
C SER A 28 4.04 -12.75 6.02
N GLY A 29 4.03 -13.54 4.94
CA GLY A 29 2.93 -13.60 3.98
C GLY A 29 1.60 -14.09 4.56
N SER A 30 1.64 -14.85 5.66
CA SER A 30 0.43 -15.34 6.33
C SER A 30 -0.22 -14.28 7.24
N GLY A 31 0.57 -13.51 7.99
CA GLY A 31 0.06 -12.47 8.90
C GLY A 31 -0.61 -11.32 8.16
N THR A 32 -0.01 -10.85 7.06
CA THR A 32 -0.52 -9.67 6.34
C THR A 32 -1.87 -9.93 5.65
N THR A 33 -2.14 -11.15 5.20
CA THR A 33 -3.43 -11.53 4.59
C THR A 33 -4.55 -11.57 5.62
N VAL A 34 -4.26 -12.08 6.82
CA VAL A 34 -5.19 -12.06 7.96
C VAL A 34 -5.51 -10.62 8.34
N HIS A 35 -4.48 -9.79 8.55
CA HIS A 35 -4.64 -8.37 8.86
C HIS A 35 -5.46 -7.62 7.80
N PHE A 36 -5.19 -7.86 6.51
CA PHE A 36 -6.00 -7.32 5.40
C PHE A 36 -7.46 -7.73 5.49
N THR A 37 -7.74 -9.00 5.76
CA THR A 37 -9.10 -9.52 5.87
C THR A 37 -9.84 -8.93 7.07
N HIS A 38 -9.15 -8.77 8.21
CA HIS A 38 -9.70 -8.13 9.40
C HIS A 38 -10.04 -6.66 9.14
N ALA A 39 -9.09 -5.88 8.64
CA ALA A 39 -9.32 -4.48 8.28
C ALA A 39 -10.46 -4.32 7.26
N ALA A 40 -10.52 -5.20 6.24
CA ALA A 40 -11.58 -5.17 5.25
C ALA A 40 -12.97 -5.38 5.85
N ARG A 41 -13.09 -6.34 6.79
CA ARG A 41 -14.34 -6.61 7.50
C ARG A 41 -14.72 -5.45 8.41
N LEU A 42 -13.76 -4.91 9.16
CA LEU A 42 -13.98 -3.77 10.05
C LEU A 42 -14.47 -2.56 9.26
N LEU A 43 -13.74 -2.14 8.22
CA LEU A 43 -14.12 -0.99 7.40
C LEU A 43 -15.46 -1.18 6.69
N ALA A 44 -15.78 -2.41 6.25
CA ALA A 44 -17.07 -2.70 5.66
C ALA A 44 -18.22 -2.62 6.69
N ARG A 45 -18.00 -3.06 7.94
CA ARG A 45 -18.98 -2.88 9.02
C ARG A 45 -19.17 -1.40 9.33
N GLU A 46 -18.08 -0.67 9.45
CA GLU A 46 -18.10 0.74 9.84
C GLU A 46 -18.72 1.62 8.75
N ALA A 47 -18.42 1.38 7.47
CA ALA A 47 -19.08 2.06 6.37
C ALA A 47 -20.61 1.84 6.42
N ARG A 48 -21.08 0.62 6.69
CA ARG A 48 -22.53 0.35 6.85
C ARG A 48 -23.12 1.05 8.07
N ARG A 49 -22.40 1.08 9.20
CA ARG A 49 -22.83 1.81 10.41
C ARG A 49 -23.05 3.30 10.13
N LEU A 50 -22.20 3.87 9.27
CA LEU A 50 -22.29 5.26 8.80
C LEU A 50 -23.33 5.48 7.67
N GLY A 51 -24.09 4.45 7.27
CA GLY A 51 -25.08 4.53 6.20
C GLY A 51 -24.49 4.57 4.77
N LEU A 52 -23.21 4.21 4.62
CA LEU A 52 -22.50 4.21 3.35
C LEU A 52 -22.53 2.84 2.66
N VAL A 53 -22.32 2.84 1.34
CA VAL A 53 -22.06 1.62 0.58
C VAL A 53 -20.68 1.09 0.95
N ALA A 54 -20.64 -0.09 1.56
CA ALA A 54 -19.40 -0.77 1.87
C ALA A 54 -18.79 -1.41 0.61
N PRO A 55 -17.55 -1.07 0.23
CA PRO A 55 -16.89 -1.73 -0.89
C PRO A 55 -16.47 -3.16 -0.53
N GLY A 56 -16.43 -4.04 -1.52
CA GLY A 56 -15.73 -5.31 -1.42
C GLY A 56 -14.22 -5.10 -1.58
N TYR A 57 -13.40 -5.68 -0.71
CA TYR A 57 -11.94 -5.55 -0.80
C TYR A 57 -11.28 -6.77 -1.44
N ARG A 58 -10.24 -6.55 -2.26
CA ARG A 58 -9.41 -7.59 -2.86
C ARG A 58 -7.92 -7.20 -2.86
N CYS A 59 -7.03 -8.17 -2.99
CA CYS A 59 -5.60 -7.95 -3.19
C CYS A 59 -5.00 -9.11 -4.01
N PRO A 60 -4.07 -8.86 -4.96
CA PRO A 60 -3.63 -7.56 -5.47
C PRO A 60 -4.59 -6.95 -6.52
N PRO A 61 -4.39 -5.68 -6.93
CA PRO A 61 -5.03 -5.10 -8.11
C PRO A 61 -4.73 -5.90 -9.37
N ARG A 62 -5.69 -5.98 -10.31
CA ARG A 62 -5.49 -6.61 -11.63
C ARG A 62 -4.84 -5.67 -12.66
N VAL A 63 -4.74 -4.38 -12.33
CA VAL A 63 -4.08 -3.37 -13.15
C VAL A 63 -2.61 -3.33 -12.75
N VAL A 64 -1.70 -3.47 -13.72
CA VAL A 64 -0.26 -3.46 -13.48
C VAL A 64 0.20 -2.06 -13.06
N GLY A 65 1.13 -2.00 -12.10
CA GLY A 65 1.78 -0.76 -11.69
C GLY A 65 0.96 0.16 -10.76
N VAL A 66 -0.28 -0.21 -10.41
CA VAL A 66 -1.10 0.60 -9.49
C VAL A 66 -1.12 0.03 -8.07
N GLN A 67 -1.17 0.95 -7.10
CA GLN A 67 -1.25 0.62 -5.67
C GLN A 67 -2.69 0.34 -5.24
N ARG A 68 -3.67 0.99 -5.88
CA ARG A 68 -5.11 0.73 -5.69
C ARG A 68 -5.85 0.82 -7.01
N SER A 69 -6.95 0.08 -7.12
CA SER A 69 -7.91 0.20 -8.22
C SER A 69 -9.33 0.08 -7.69
N ILE A 70 -10.28 0.71 -8.38
CA ILE A 70 -11.71 0.62 -8.06
C ILE A 70 -12.48 0.17 -9.29
N ARG A 71 -13.34 -0.84 -9.11
CA ARG A 71 -14.32 -1.26 -10.10
C ARG A 71 -15.71 -1.00 -9.56
N ARG A 72 -16.48 -0.16 -10.25
CA ARG A 72 -17.87 0.15 -9.89
C ARG A 72 -18.83 -0.82 -10.58
N HIS A 73 -19.95 -1.11 -9.92
CA HIS A 73 -21.08 -1.84 -10.46
C HIS A 73 -22.38 -1.24 -9.92
N PRO A 74 -23.56 -1.55 -10.48
CA PRO A 74 -24.82 -0.89 -10.13
C PRO A 74 -25.16 -0.91 -8.63
N THR A 75 -24.72 -1.95 -7.92
CA THR A 75 -25.01 -2.18 -6.50
C THR A 75 -23.84 -1.90 -5.55
N GLY A 76 -22.71 -1.39 -6.04
CA GLY A 76 -21.55 -1.13 -5.19
C GLY A 76 -20.21 -0.98 -5.91
N ALA A 77 -19.15 -1.21 -5.16
CA ALA A 77 -17.79 -1.11 -5.68
C ALA A 77 -16.89 -2.21 -5.11
N VAL A 78 -15.89 -2.61 -5.91
CA VAL A 78 -14.78 -3.44 -5.47
C VAL A 78 -13.52 -2.60 -5.49
N VAL A 79 -12.83 -2.54 -4.36
CA VAL A 79 -11.54 -1.86 -4.19
C VAL A 79 -10.46 -2.93 -4.08
N ALA A 80 -9.49 -2.92 -4.99
CA ALA A 80 -8.34 -3.79 -4.91
C ALA A 80 -7.10 -2.99 -4.49
N VAL A 81 -6.33 -3.48 -3.51
CA VAL A 81 -5.18 -2.78 -2.92
C VAL A 81 -3.94 -3.66 -2.97
N LEU A 82 -2.79 -3.07 -3.29
CA LEU A 82 -1.50 -3.73 -3.19
C LEU A 82 -1.07 -3.76 -1.72
N VAL A 83 -0.83 -4.96 -1.21
CA VAL A 83 -0.44 -5.17 0.20
C VAL A 83 1.07 -5.44 0.33
N ARG A 84 1.62 -6.25 -0.57
CA ARG A 84 3.02 -6.70 -0.50
C ARG A 84 4.00 -5.53 -0.66
N GLY A 85 5.00 -5.46 0.22
CA GLY A 85 6.07 -4.47 0.16
C GLY A 85 5.64 -3.06 0.54
N ARG A 86 4.47 -2.89 1.18
CA ARG A 86 3.97 -1.59 1.60
C ARG A 86 3.86 -1.48 3.11
N PRO A 87 4.07 -0.26 3.66
CA PRO A 87 3.70 0.03 5.03
C PRO A 87 2.20 -0.23 5.24
N TRP A 88 1.85 -0.85 6.36
CA TRP A 88 0.46 -1.18 6.68
C TRP A 88 -0.45 0.05 6.69
N ALA A 89 0.04 1.18 7.21
CA ALA A 89 -0.68 2.45 7.18
C ALA A 89 -1.10 2.85 5.76
N ALA A 90 -0.23 2.65 4.77
CA ALA A 90 -0.50 3.00 3.38
C ALA A 90 -1.55 2.06 2.75
N VAL A 91 -1.56 0.78 3.15
CA VAL A 91 -2.60 -0.17 2.75
C VAL A 91 -3.96 0.26 3.32
N VAL A 92 -4.02 0.55 4.61
CA VAL A 92 -5.26 1.01 5.28
C VAL A 92 -5.75 2.33 4.68
N ALA A 93 -4.85 3.29 4.43
CA ALA A 93 -5.18 4.56 3.79
C ALA A 93 -5.88 4.35 2.45
N ASP A 94 -5.36 3.44 1.61
CA ASP A 94 -5.99 3.12 0.32
C ASP A 94 -7.32 2.37 0.48
N MET A 95 -7.50 1.58 1.54
CA MET A 95 -8.78 0.95 1.85
C MET A 95 -9.83 1.99 2.26
N ILE A 96 -9.46 2.94 3.12
CA ILE A 96 -10.31 4.05 3.57
C ILE A 96 -10.70 4.94 2.39
N GLU A 97 -9.74 5.32 1.55
CA GLU A 97 -10.05 6.09 0.35
C GLU A 97 -10.88 5.33 -0.66
N GLY A 98 -10.81 4.00 -0.65
CA GLY A 98 -11.76 3.15 -1.32
C GLY A 98 -13.21 3.45 -0.94
N VAL A 99 -13.51 3.64 0.36
CA VAL A 99 -14.86 3.96 0.85
C VAL A 99 -15.28 5.36 0.38
N VAL A 100 -14.41 6.35 0.56
CA VAL A 100 -14.69 7.75 0.17
C VAL A 100 -15.00 7.84 -1.32
N VAL A 101 -14.13 7.27 -2.16
CA VAL A 101 -14.28 7.29 -3.62
C VAL A 101 -15.50 6.46 -4.04
N ALA A 102 -15.71 5.27 -3.47
CA ALA A 102 -16.87 4.44 -3.80
C ALA A 102 -18.19 5.20 -3.60
N ASN A 103 -18.30 5.95 -2.50
CA ASN A 103 -19.48 6.73 -2.11
C ASN A 103 -19.51 8.15 -2.68
N ARG A 104 -18.50 8.56 -3.47
CA ARG A 104 -18.40 9.90 -4.09
C ARG A 104 -18.49 11.04 -3.07
N LEU A 105 -17.94 10.82 -1.88
CA LEU A 105 -17.98 11.82 -0.82
C LEU A 105 -17.09 13.00 -1.17
N THR A 106 -17.55 14.21 -0.87
CA THR A 106 -16.82 15.46 -1.03
C THR A 106 -16.56 16.11 0.35
N PRO A 107 -15.59 17.03 0.47
CA PRO A 107 -15.42 17.82 1.68
C PRO A 107 -16.72 18.58 2.04
N PRO A 108 -17.04 18.75 3.34
CA PRO A 108 -16.30 18.29 4.51
C PRO A 108 -16.71 16.89 5.01
N VAL A 109 -17.65 16.22 4.33
CA VAL A 109 -18.14 14.89 4.72
C VAL A 109 -17.03 13.85 4.57
N ALA A 110 -16.27 13.92 3.47
CA ALA A 110 -15.16 13.01 3.21
C ALA A 110 -14.14 12.99 4.35
N ASP A 111 -13.78 14.15 4.91
CA ASP A 111 -12.79 14.24 5.99
C ASP A 111 -13.31 13.67 7.30
N ARG A 112 -14.58 13.92 7.64
CA ARG A 112 -15.22 13.31 8.81
C ARG A 112 -15.24 11.79 8.70
N VAL A 113 -15.61 11.25 7.54
CA VAL A 113 -15.62 9.80 7.30
C VAL A 113 -14.21 9.20 7.39
N ARG A 114 -13.17 9.88 6.87
CA ARG A 114 -11.79 9.42 7.04
C ARG A 114 -11.41 9.34 8.52
N THR A 115 -11.72 10.37 9.31
CA THR A 115 -11.45 10.40 10.75
C THR A 115 -12.13 9.24 11.48
N GLU A 116 -13.42 9.01 11.23
CA GLU A 116 -14.18 7.89 11.83
C GLU A 116 -13.57 6.53 11.47
N LEU A 117 -13.25 6.31 10.19
CA LEU A 117 -12.69 5.03 9.73
C LEU A 117 -11.27 4.78 10.27
N TRP A 118 -10.46 5.84 10.38
CA TRP A 118 -9.14 5.74 11.03
C TRP A 118 -9.25 5.44 12.51
N ALA A 119 -10.19 6.09 13.23
CA ALA A 119 -10.44 5.81 14.64
C ALA A 119 -10.86 4.34 14.83
N ALA A 120 -11.76 3.84 13.99
CA ALA A 120 -12.18 2.44 14.01
C ALA A 120 -10.99 1.47 13.84
N ILE A 121 -10.13 1.69 12.83
CA ILE A 121 -8.91 0.90 12.63
C ILE A 121 -7.96 0.97 13.84
N GLY A 122 -7.79 2.16 14.43
CA GLY A 122 -6.85 2.39 15.53
C GLY A 122 -7.09 1.47 16.73
N HIS A 123 -8.34 1.07 16.97
CA HIS A 123 -8.70 0.09 17.99
C HIS A 123 -8.22 -1.34 17.69
N GLU A 124 -8.06 -1.70 16.42
CA GLU A 124 -7.69 -3.05 15.96
C GLU A 124 -6.32 -3.07 15.26
N TRP A 125 -5.46 -2.06 15.43
CA TRP A 125 -4.16 -2.00 14.78
C TRP A 125 -3.29 -3.22 15.15
N PRO A 126 -2.82 -4.02 14.18
CA PRO A 126 -2.01 -5.20 14.47
C PRO A 126 -0.74 -4.85 15.26
N ALA A 127 -0.58 -5.44 16.43
CA ALA A 127 0.55 -5.16 17.32
C ALA A 127 1.90 -5.61 16.73
N ASP A 128 1.88 -6.58 15.82
CA ASP A 128 3.03 -7.15 15.11
C ASP A 128 3.46 -6.32 13.89
N LEU A 129 2.72 -5.27 13.51
CA LEU A 129 3.07 -4.40 12.40
C LEU A 129 3.62 -3.05 12.88
N PRO A 130 4.73 -2.57 12.28
CA PRO A 130 5.33 -1.30 12.66
C PRO A 130 4.31 -0.17 12.47
N ARG A 131 4.13 0.64 13.53
CA ARG A 131 3.44 1.91 13.43
C ARG A 131 4.38 2.89 12.71
N VAL A 132 3.84 3.64 11.77
CA VAL A 132 4.59 4.75 11.16
C VAL A 132 4.70 5.84 12.22
N ALA A 133 5.93 6.28 12.52
CA ALA A 133 6.25 7.33 13.49
C ALA A 133 5.90 8.72 12.94
#